data_AF-A0A3M0XFT2-F1
#
_entry.id   AF-A0A3M0XFT2-F1
#
_cell.length_a   1.000
_cell.length_b   1.000
_cell.length_c   1.000
_cell.angle_alpha   90.00
_cell.angle_beta   90.00
_cell.angle_gamma   90.00
#
_symmetry.space_group_name_H-M   'P 1'
#
loop_
_entity.id
_entity.type
_entity.pdbx_description
1 polymer ?
#
loop_
_entity_poly.entity_id
_entity_poly.type
_entity_poly.pdbx_seq_one_letter_code
_entity_poly.pdbx_strand_id
1 'polypeptide(L)'
;MSPKQHRLEILNVLHKLALVYPQQEVPEETVEMYVRLLDDLPVDALRAAALQLATTSKWFPTVAEIREAAFALMEHQSGLPSAYEAWQEVMRQAFEVGHTGKPQFSHPAIMEAVKAIGGWRYVCMSTNQVADRARFVDAYEQLVQRARYKERMLPAVKTLAAKLSCQLDQLPKGEDDNE
;
A
#
# COMPACT_ATOMS: atom_id res chain seq x y z
N MET A 1 3.40 1.92 -23.53
CA MET A 1 2.05 1.78 -24.15
C MET A 1 1.45 3.15 -24.34
N SER A 2 0.75 3.41 -25.45
CA SER A 2 0.07 4.70 -25.69
C SER A 2 -1.13 4.87 -24.73
N PRO A 3 -1.48 6.09 -24.26
CA PRO A 3 -2.66 6.31 -23.42
C PRO A 3 -3.95 5.77 -24.04
N LYS A 4 -4.11 5.89 -25.36
CA LYS A 4 -5.27 5.33 -26.07
C LYS A 4 -5.31 3.79 -26.00
N GLN A 5 -4.16 3.15 -26.12
CA GLN A 5 -4.05 1.69 -26.04
C GLN A 5 -4.33 1.20 -24.62
N HIS A 6 -3.80 1.87 -23.60
CA HIS A 6 -4.03 1.54 -22.19
C HIS A 6 -5.53 1.54 -21.86
N ARG A 7 -6.20 2.63 -22.25
CA ARG A 7 -7.65 2.77 -22.10
C ARG A 7 -8.44 1.64 -22.76
N LEU A 8 -8.11 1.27 -23.99
CA LEU A 8 -8.78 0.17 -24.70
C LEU A 8 -8.60 -1.17 -23.98
N GLU A 9 -7.44 -1.40 -23.38
CA GLU A 9 -7.19 -2.62 -22.60
C GLU A 9 -7.97 -2.65 -21.29
N ILE A 10 -8.12 -1.52 -20.59
CA ILE A 10 -8.98 -1.42 -19.40
C ILE A 10 -10.43 -1.71 -19.78
N LEU A 11 -10.93 -1.12 -20.87
CA LEU A 11 -12.28 -1.39 -21.38
C LEU A 11 -12.49 -2.88 -21.68
N ASN A 12 -11.50 -3.56 -22.27
CA ASN A 12 -11.56 -4.99 -22.53
C ASN A 12 -11.63 -5.81 -21.23
N VAL A 13 -10.87 -5.43 -20.20
CA VAL A 13 -10.94 -6.08 -18.87
C VAL A 13 -12.33 -5.91 -18.27
N LEU A 14 -12.89 -4.70 -18.27
CA LEU A 14 -14.22 -4.42 -17.72
C LEU A 14 -15.32 -5.15 -18.50
N HIS A 15 -15.24 -5.18 -19.83
CA HIS A 15 -16.18 -5.90 -20.67
C HIS A 15 -16.19 -7.39 -20.34
N LYS A 16 -15.01 -8.02 -20.27
CA LYS A 16 -14.89 -9.45 -19.90
C LYS A 16 -15.43 -9.73 -18.50
N LEU A 17 -15.20 -8.83 -17.56
CA LEU A 17 -15.72 -8.96 -16.20
C LEU A 17 -17.25 -8.86 -16.19
N ALA A 18 -17.83 -7.92 -16.95
CA ALA A 18 -19.28 -7.76 -17.05
C ALA A 18 -19.99 -9.00 -17.63
N LEU A 19 -19.34 -9.75 -18.52
CA LEU A 19 -19.89 -11.00 -19.05
C LEU A 19 -20.11 -12.08 -17.97
N VAL A 20 -19.42 -11.98 -16.82
CA VAL A 20 -19.61 -12.88 -15.67
C VAL A 20 -20.87 -12.53 -14.88
N TYR A 21 -21.39 -11.31 -15.02
CA TYR A 21 -22.53 -10.78 -14.28
C TYR A 21 -23.68 -10.37 -15.23
N PRO A 22 -24.31 -11.33 -15.94
CA PRO A 22 -25.21 -11.04 -17.07
C PRO A 22 -26.50 -10.30 -16.69
N GLN A 23 -26.88 -10.31 -15.42
CA GLN A 23 -28.06 -9.59 -14.92
C GLN A 23 -27.77 -8.12 -14.58
N GLN A 24 -26.49 -7.72 -14.57
CA GLN A 24 -26.10 -6.38 -14.17
C GLN A 24 -25.94 -5.48 -15.38
N GLU A 25 -26.77 -4.44 -15.45
CA GLU A 25 -26.58 -3.36 -16.41
C GLU A 25 -25.51 -2.39 -15.90
N VAL A 26 -24.48 -2.13 -16.71
CA VAL A 26 -23.43 -1.16 -16.42
C VAL A 26 -23.53 -0.03 -17.45
N PRO A 27 -24.09 1.14 -17.07
CA PRO A 27 -24.21 2.28 -17.98
C PRO A 27 -22.86 2.74 -18.52
N GLU A 28 -22.85 3.33 -19.72
CA GLU A 28 -21.63 3.80 -20.37
C GLU A 28 -20.89 4.84 -19.50
N GLU A 29 -21.62 5.72 -18.82
CA GLU A 29 -21.07 6.71 -17.90
C GLU A 29 -20.39 6.06 -16.70
N THR A 30 -20.91 4.93 -16.23
CA THR A 30 -20.30 4.13 -15.16
C THR A 30 -18.98 3.54 -15.65
N VAL A 31 -18.97 2.94 -16.85
CA VAL A 31 -17.75 2.38 -17.46
C VAL A 31 -16.67 3.47 -17.61
N GLU A 32 -17.05 4.67 -18.02
CA GLU A 32 -16.11 5.80 -18.13
C GLU A 32 -15.45 6.15 -16.79
N MET A 33 -16.22 6.11 -15.70
CA MET A 33 -15.69 6.33 -14.35
C MET A 33 -14.77 5.21 -13.89
N TYR A 34 -15.08 3.96 -14.22
CA TYR A 34 -14.18 2.85 -13.93
C TYR A 34 -12.85 3.03 -14.68
N VAL A 35 -12.89 3.32 -15.97
CA VAL A 35 -11.68 3.56 -16.76
C VAL A 35 -10.83 4.66 -16.14
N ARG A 36 -11.43 5.82 -15.81
CA ARG A 36 -10.71 6.95 -15.22
C ARG A 36 -10.08 6.61 -13.86
N LEU A 37 -10.77 5.83 -13.04
CA LEU A 37 -10.32 5.48 -11.68
C LEU A 37 -9.38 4.27 -11.64
N LEU A 38 -9.14 3.60 -12.78
CA LEU A 38 -8.21 2.49 -12.92
C LEU A 38 -7.00 2.81 -13.80
N ASP A 39 -6.96 3.99 -14.43
CA ASP A 39 -5.94 4.43 -15.40
C ASP A 39 -4.52 4.57 -14.80
N ASP A 40 -4.39 4.65 -13.47
CA ASP A 40 -3.09 4.64 -12.78
C ASP A 40 -2.53 3.24 -12.53
N LEU A 41 -3.28 2.17 -12.83
CA LEU A 41 -2.91 0.79 -12.54
C LEU A 41 -2.41 0.03 -13.78
N PRO A 42 -1.39 -0.83 -13.65
CA PRO A 42 -0.96 -1.71 -14.73
C PRO A 42 -2.10 -2.63 -15.20
N VAL A 43 -2.27 -2.78 -16.52
CA VAL A 43 -3.34 -3.61 -17.11
C VAL A 43 -3.24 -5.06 -16.66
N ASP A 44 -2.02 -5.60 -16.54
CA ASP A 44 -1.83 -6.99 -16.12
C ASP A 44 -2.32 -7.23 -14.70
N ALA A 45 -2.14 -6.25 -13.80
CA ALA A 45 -2.70 -6.30 -12.45
C ALA A 45 -4.24 -6.24 -12.48
N LEU A 46 -4.82 -5.36 -13.31
CA LEU A 46 -6.27 -5.27 -13.48
C LEU A 46 -6.87 -6.56 -14.06
N ARG A 47 -6.19 -7.18 -15.02
CA ARG A 47 -6.62 -8.45 -15.63
C ARG A 47 -6.64 -9.57 -14.61
N ALA A 48 -5.58 -9.70 -13.81
CA ALA A 48 -5.51 -10.70 -12.75
C ALA A 48 -6.53 -10.42 -11.63
N ALA A 49 -6.72 -9.16 -11.24
CA ALA A 49 -7.75 -8.75 -10.28
C ALA A 49 -9.16 -9.10 -10.75
N ALA A 50 -9.49 -8.82 -12.02
CA ALA A 50 -10.78 -9.16 -12.60
C ALA A 50 -11.04 -10.67 -12.58
N LEU A 51 -10.04 -11.50 -12.90
CA LEU A 51 -10.15 -12.96 -12.83
C LEU A 51 -10.38 -13.43 -11.39
N GLN A 52 -9.65 -12.88 -10.42
CA GLN A 52 -9.83 -13.21 -9.01
C GLN A 52 -11.26 -12.87 -8.55
N LEU A 53 -11.71 -11.63 -8.79
CA LEU A 53 -13.03 -11.15 -8.38
C LEU A 53 -14.16 -11.91 -9.06
N ALA A 54 -14.00 -12.31 -10.32
CA ALA A 54 -14.98 -13.16 -11.01
C ALA A 54 -15.23 -14.50 -10.28
N THR A 55 -14.30 -14.97 -9.45
CA THR A 55 -14.45 -16.22 -8.69
C THR A 55 -14.88 -16.03 -7.24
N THR A 56 -14.74 -14.82 -6.69
CA THR A 56 -14.98 -14.55 -5.26
C THR A 56 -16.13 -13.58 -5.01
N SER A 57 -16.44 -12.71 -5.96
CA SER A 57 -17.44 -11.66 -5.81
C SER A 57 -18.79 -12.12 -6.35
N LYS A 58 -19.81 -12.04 -5.50
CA LYS A 58 -21.21 -12.40 -5.83
C LYS A 58 -21.90 -11.38 -6.73
N TRP A 59 -21.45 -10.13 -6.69
CA TRP A 59 -21.98 -9.02 -7.47
C TRP A 59 -20.88 -8.42 -8.34
N PHE A 60 -21.27 -7.65 -9.37
CA PHE A 60 -20.30 -6.92 -10.18
C PHE A 60 -19.44 -6.03 -9.28
N PRO A 61 -18.11 -6.21 -9.27
CA PRO A 61 -17.26 -5.57 -8.27
C PRO A 61 -17.16 -4.07 -8.51
N THR A 62 -17.13 -3.33 -7.41
CA THR A 62 -16.87 -1.90 -7.38
C THR A 62 -15.45 -1.57 -7.83
N VAL A 63 -15.22 -0.32 -8.25
CA VAL A 63 -13.84 0.18 -8.50
C VAL A 63 -12.94 -0.04 -7.29
N ALA A 64 -13.47 0.14 -6.08
CA ALA A 64 -12.71 -0.06 -4.85
C ALA A 64 -12.22 -1.51 -4.71
N GLU A 65 -13.08 -2.49 -4.96
CA GLU A 65 -12.73 -3.92 -4.92
C GLU A 65 -11.72 -4.30 -6.02
N ILE A 66 -11.88 -3.76 -7.24
CA ILE A 66 -10.92 -3.98 -8.34
C ILE A 66 -9.55 -3.42 -7.97
N ARG A 67 -9.49 -2.19 -7.44
CA ARG A 67 -8.23 -1.59 -7.00
C ARG A 67 -7.61 -2.39 -5.86
N GLU A 68 -8.40 -2.78 -4.86
CA GLU A 68 -7.92 -3.58 -3.73
C GLU A 68 -7.29 -4.89 -4.18
N ALA A 69 -7.97 -5.64 -5.07
CA ALA A 69 -7.45 -6.88 -5.63
C ALA A 69 -6.19 -6.65 -6.47
N ALA A 70 -6.13 -5.59 -7.28
CA ALA A 70 -4.96 -5.25 -8.09
C ALA A 70 -3.74 -4.91 -7.20
N PHE A 71 -3.92 -4.08 -6.18
CA PHE A 71 -2.84 -3.74 -5.25
C PHE A 71 -2.39 -4.93 -4.42
N ALA A 72 -3.31 -5.81 -3.97
CA ALA A 72 -2.94 -7.03 -3.27
C ALA A 72 -2.01 -7.92 -4.12
N LEU A 73 -2.31 -8.08 -5.41
CA LEU A 73 -1.47 -8.85 -6.33
C LEU A 73 -0.10 -8.21 -6.56
N MET A 74 -0.04 -6.88 -6.66
CA MET A 74 1.21 -6.13 -6.79
C MET A 74 2.06 -6.25 -5.51
N GLU A 75 1.44 -6.15 -4.34
CA GLU A 75 2.11 -6.31 -3.04
C GLU A 75 2.68 -7.72 -2.87
N HIS A 76 1.96 -8.76 -3.27
CA HIS A 76 2.50 -10.14 -3.23
C HIS A 76 3.79 -10.31 -4.05
N GLN A 77 3.94 -9.56 -5.16
CA GLN A 77 5.16 -9.59 -5.97
C GLN A 77 6.29 -8.74 -5.39
N SER A 78 5.98 -7.77 -4.51
CA SER A 78 6.98 -6.86 -3.93
C SER A 78 7.94 -7.52 -2.94
N GLY A 79 7.63 -8.74 -2.48
CA GLY A 79 8.44 -9.45 -1.48
C GLY A 79 8.38 -8.82 -0.09
N LEU A 80 7.39 -7.95 0.17
CA LEU A 80 7.17 -7.35 1.48
C LEU A 80 6.82 -8.44 2.51
N PRO A 81 7.66 -8.68 3.53
CA PRO A 81 7.38 -9.70 4.53
C PRO A 81 6.24 -9.28 5.45
N SER A 82 5.52 -10.26 5.99
CA SER A 82 4.62 -10.05 7.11
C SER A 82 5.37 -9.50 8.32
N ALA A 83 4.65 -8.87 9.26
CA ALA A 83 5.26 -8.33 10.48
C ALA A 83 6.03 -9.38 11.28
N TYR A 84 5.55 -10.63 11.27
CA TYR A 84 6.20 -11.74 11.95
C TYR A 84 7.44 -12.26 11.24
N GLU A 85 7.41 -12.39 9.91
CA GLU A 85 8.60 -12.74 9.11
C GLU A 85 9.68 -11.65 9.25
N ALA A 86 9.27 -10.38 9.21
CA ALA A 86 10.15 -9.24 9.43
C ALA A 86 10.82 -9.30 10.81
N TRP A 87 10.06 -9.61 11.88
CA TRP A 87 10.63 -9.78 13.22
C TRP A 87 11.59 -10.96 13.31
N GLN A 88 11.27 -12.10 12.67
CA GLN A 88 12.17 -13.24 12.61
C GLN A 88 13.49 -12.87 11.92
N GLU A 89 13.43 -12.06 10.86
CA GLU A 89 14.63 -11.56 10.18
C GLU A 89 15.44 -10.61 11.07
N VAL A 90 14.79 -9.73 11.83
CA VAL A 90 15.44 -8.88 12.85
C VAL A 90 16.22 -9.73 13.85
N MET A 91 15.60 -10.78 14.40
CA MET A 91 16.26 -11.64 15.38
C MET A 91 17.41 -12.44 14.77
N ARG A 92 17.25 -12.94 13.54
CA ARG A 92 18.32 -13.63 12.81
C ARG A 92 19.53 -12.71 12.62
N GLN A 93 19.31 -11.49 12.14
CA GLN A 93 20.37 -10.49 12.00
C GLN A 93 20.99 -10.11 13.34
N ALA A 94 20.21 -10.04 14.42
CA ALA A 94 20.72 -9.68 15.74
C ALA A 94 21.69 -10.74 16.26
N PHE A 95 21.40 -12.01 15.98
CA PHE A 95 22.27 -13.13 16.28
C PHE A 95 23.54 -13.15 15.38
N GLU A 96 23.39 -12.87 14.08
CA GLU A 96 24.49 -12.96 13.11
C GLU A 96 25.50 -11.81 13.21
N VAL A 97 25.04 -10.56 13.28
CA VAL A 97 25.91 -9.37 13.21
C VAL A 97 26.12 -8.68 14.56
N GLY A 98 25.27 -8.98 15.54
CA GLY A 98 25.32 -8.38 16.87
C GLY A 98 25.05 -6.87 16.90
N HIS A 99 25.16 -6.28 18.08
CA HIS A 99 24.76 -4.89 18.33
C HIS A 99 25.68 -3.82 17.71
N THR A 100 26.92 -4.19 17.34
CA THR A 100 27.88 -3.31 16.63
C THR A 100 27.84 -3.51 15.12
N GLY A 101 27.22 -4.60 14.65
CA GLY A 101 27.10 -4.91 13.25
C GLY A 101 26.10 -4.02 12.52
N LYS A 102 26.16 -4.08 11.18
CA LYS A 102 25.21 -3.41 10.29
C LYS A 102 24.28 -4.49 9.70
N PRO A 103 23.03 -4.62 10.18
CA PRO A 103 22.13 -5.63 9.67
C PRO A 103 21.72 -5.31 8.23
N GLN A 104 21.55 -6.36 7.43
CA GLN A 104 21.00 -6.27 6.08
C GLN A 104 19.64 -6.93 6.06
N PHE A 105 18.62 -6.19 5.62
CA PHE A 105 17.25 -6.66 5.63
C PHE A 105 16.71 -6.81 4.21
N SER A 106 15.79 -7.76 4.05
CA SER A 106 15.06 -8.02 2.81
C SER A 106 14.26 -6.80 2.34
N HIS A 107 13.76 -5.99 3.27
CA HIS A 107 12.95 -4.82 2.98
C HIS A 107 13.31 -3.62 3.89
N PRO A 108 13.38 -2.38 3.35
CA PRO A 108 13.78 -1.20 4.13
C PRO A 108 12.84 -0.88 5.30
N ALA A 109 11.54 -1.21 5.20
CA ALA A 109 10.56 -1.00 6.27
C ALA A 109 10.93 -1.72 7.59
N ILE A 110 11.70 -2.82 7.51
CA ILE A 110 12.17 -3.55 8.69
C ILE A 110 13.07 -2.66 9.55
N MET A 111 14.04 -1.98 8.92
CA MET A 111 14.93 -1.05 9.62
C MET A 111 14.18 0.16 10.16
N GLU A 112 13.18 0.67 9.44
CA GLU A 112 12.35 1.78 9.90
C GLU A 112 11.56 1.40 11.16
N ALA A 113 10.97 0.21 11.19
CA ALA A 113 10.28 -0.31 12.38
C ALA A 113 11.24 -0.55 13.56
N VAL A 114 12.44 -1.10 13.31
CA VAL A 114 13.49 -1.22 14.35
C VAL A 114 13.83 0.15 14.93
N LYS A 115 14.00 1.18 14.09
CA LYS A 115 14.27 2.56 14.54
C LYS A 115 13.12 3.12 15.37
N ALA A 116 11.87 2.87 14.97
CA ALA A 116 10.68 3.35 15.67
C ALA A 116 10.57 2.85 17.12
N ILE A 117 11.05 1.63 17.41
CA ILE A 117 10.96 1.04 18.75
C ILE A 117 12.18 1.27 19.64
N GLY A 118 13.19 2.01 19.17
CA GLY A 118 14.41 2.35 19.94
C GLY A 118 15.73 2.07 19.22
N GLY A 119 15.69 1.49 18.03
CA GLY A 119 16.87 1.28 17.18
C GLY A 119 17.58 -0.06 17.39
N TRP A 120 18.57 -0.33 16.54
CA TRP A 120 19.24 -1.64 16.45
C TRP A 120 19.91 -2.08 17.75
N ARG A 121 20.67 -1.18 18.36
CA ARG A 121 21.38 -1.46 19.61
C ARG A 121 20.41 -1.80 20.74
N TYR A 122 19.28 -1.11 20.80
CA TYR A 122 18.24 -1.38 21.79
C TYR A 122 17.69 -2.81 21.64
N VAL A 123 17.27 -3.17 20.42
CA VAL A 123 16.71 -4.51 20.14
C VAL A 123 17.70 -5.62 20.47
N CYS A 124 18.99 -5.45 20.12
CA CYS A 124 20.02 -6.45 20.41
C CYS A 124 20.32 -6.63 21.90
N MET A 125 20.18 -5.58 22.71
CA MET A 125 20.52 -5.59 24.13
C MET A 125 19.31 -5.79 25.05
N SER A 126 18.10 -5.81 24.48
CA SER A 126 16.87 -5.89 25.27
C SER A 126 16.67 -7.26 25.89
N THR A 127 16.24 -7.26 27.15
CA THR A 127 15.89 -8.46 27.91
C THR A 127 14.39 -8.79 27.84
N ASN A 128 13.57 -7.94 27.21
CA ASN A 128 12.12 -8.13 27.10
C ASN A 128 11.67 -8.29 25.64
N GLN A 129 12.13 -9.38 25.04
CA GLN A 129 11.88 -9.71 23.63
C GLN A 129 10.39 -9.86 23.29
N VAL A 130 9.54 -10.23 24.26
CA VAL A 130 8.09 -10.34 24.06
C VAL A 130 7.47 -8.95 23.84
N ALA A 131 7.84 -7.97 24.68
CA ALA A 131 7.37 -6.59 24.52
C ALA A 131 7.97 -5.91 23.28
N ASP A 132 9.21 -6.24 22.93
CA ASP A 132 9.85 -5.71 21.71
C ASP A 132 9.17 -6.22 20.46
N ARG A 133 8.87 -7.52 20.39
CA ARG A 133 8.12 -8.11 19.28
C ARG A 133 6.76 -7.44 19.10
N ALA A 134 6.01 -7.26 20.18
CA ALA A 134 4.69 -6.61 20.10
C ALA A 134 4.80 -5.18 19.54
N ARG A 135 5.69 -4.35 20.12
CA ARG A 135 5.91 -2.99 19.64
C ARG A 135 6.44 -2.93 18.21
N PHE A 136 7.31 -3.87 17.84
CA PHE A 136 7.83 -3.98 16.48
C PHE A 136 6.72 -4.29 15.49
N VAL A 137 5.89 -5.30 15.79
CA VAL A 137 4.76 -5.69 14.93
C VAL A 137 3.82 -4.50 14.75
N ASP A 138 3.44 -3.84 15.83
CA ASP A 138 2.57 -2.65 15.78
C ASP A 138 3.18 -1.53 14.92
N ALA A 139 4.47 -1.21 15.13
CA ALA A 139 5.15 -0.16 14.39
C ALA A 139 5.31 -0.51 12.91
N TYR A 140 5.69 -1.75 12.60
CA TYR A 140 5.87 -2.24 11.24
C TYR A 140 4.55 -2.22 10.47
N GLU A 141 3.47 -2.73 11.08
CA GLU A 141 2.15 -2.71 10.46
C GLU A 141 1.67 -1.28 10.20
N GLN A 142 1.84 -0.35 11.14
CA GLN A 142 1.50 1.06 10.92
C GLN A 142 2.30 1.69 9.77
N LEU A 143 3.61 1.42 9.69
CA LEU A 143 4.46 1.91 8.61
C LEU A 143 4.00 1.36 7.25
N VAL A 144 3.77 0.05 7.16
CA VAL A 144 3.28 -0.61 5.95
C VAL A 144 1.91 -0.08 5.57
N GLN A 145 0.97 0.06 6.51
CA GLN A 145 -0.36 0.59 6.21
C GLN A 145 -0.31 2.04 5.73
N ARG A 146 0.56 2.87 6.31
CA ARG A 146 0.78 4.25 5.84
C ARG A 146 1.36 4.28 4.43
N ALA A 147 2.30 3.39 4.13
CA ALA A 147 2.87 3.26 2.79
C ALA A 147 1.81 2.81 1.77
N ARG A 148 1.06 1.75 2.08
CA ARG A 148 -0.08 1.26 1.29
C ARG A 148 -1.11 2.35 1.02
N TYR A 149 -1.51 3.08 2.05
CA TYR A 149 -2.47 4.17 1.91
C TYR A 149 -1.98 5.23 0.92
N LYS A 150 -0.71 5.65 1.04
CA LYS A 150 -0.08 6.60 0.11
C LYS A 150 0.05 6.05 -1.31
N GLU A 151 0.35 4.77 -1.46
CA GLU A 151 0.49 4.12 -2.76
C GLU A 151 -0.86 4.04 -3.48
N ARG A 152 -1.90 3.60 -2.76
CA ARG A 152 -3.27 3.38 -3.27
C ARG A 152 -4.03 4.65 -3.62
N MET A 153 -3.64 5.81 -3.05
CA MET A 153 -4.22 7.10 -3.43
C MET A 153 -4.12 7.34 -4.94
N LEU A 154 -5.15 7.94 -5.52
CA LEU A 154 -5.09 8.37 -6.92
C LEU A 154 -4.04 9.49 -7.09
N PRO A 155 -3.31 9.54 -8.22
CA PRO A 155 -2.31 10.59 -8.48
C PRO A 155 -2.84 12.03 -8.32
N ALA A 156 -4.08 12.27 -8.76
CA ALA A 156 -4.74 13.56 -8.60
C ALA A 156 -4.97 13.92 -7.12
N VAL A 157 -5.36 12.94 -6.30
CA VAL A 157 -5.57 13.11 -4.85
C VAL A 157 -4.23 13.35 -4.14
N LYS A 158 -3.17 12.60 -4.49
CA LYS A 158 -1.81 12.84 -3.95
C LYS A 158 -1.35 14.27 -4.22
N THR A 159 -1.56 14.75 -5.44
CA THR A 159 -1.19 16.10 -5.87
C THR A 159 -1.94 17.16 -5.07
N LEU A 160 -3.25 16.98 -4.86
CA LEU A 160 -4.05 17.90 -4.06
C LEU A 160 -3.62 17.89 -2.58
N ALA A 161 -3.45 16.71 -1.99
CA ALA A 161 -3.03 16.58 -0.60
C ALA A 161 -1.69 17.28 -0.34
N ALA A 162 -0.71 17.13 -1.25
CA ALA A 162 0.59 17.80 -1.15
C ALA A 162 0.49 19.33 -1.27
N LYS A 163 -0.43 19.84 -2.10
CA LYS A 163 -0.69 21.28 -2.20
C LYS A 163 -1.30 21.83 -0.91
N LEU A 164 -2.28 21.12 -0.34
CA LEU A 164 -2.94 21.53 0.90
C LEU A 164 -1.97 21.54 2.09
N SER A 165 -1.08 20.54 2.20
CA SER A 165 -0.07 20.55 3.26
C SER A 165 0.89 21.73 3.15
N CYS A 166 1.35 22.05 1.93
CA CYS A 166 2.23 23.19 1.69
C CYS A 166 1.56 24.54 2.04
N GLN A 167 0.25 24.67 1.79
CA GLN A 167 -0.51 25.86 2.15
C GLN A 167 -0.68 26.03 3.66
N LEU A 168 -0.89 24.94 4.40
CA LEU A 168 -1.01 24.99 5.86
C LEU A 168 0.31 25.38 6.54
N ASP A 169 1.45 24.93 6.00
CA ASP A 169 2.78 25.30 6.52
C ASP A 169 3.13 26.79 6.30
N GLN A 170 2.43 27.47 5.38
CA GLN A 170 2.62 28.89 5.05
C GLN A 170 1.71 29.84 5.82
N LEU A 171 0.80 29.33 6.66
CA LEU A 171 -0.02 30.19 7.52
C LEU A 171 0.86 30.84 8.59
N PRO A 172 0.72 32.17 8.82
CA PRO A 172 1.42 32.82 9.91
C PRO A 172 1.03 32.11 11.21
N LYS A 173 2.03 31.56 11.92
CA LYS A 173 1.83 31.14 13.31
C LYS A 173 1.42 32.40 14.04
N GLY A 174 0.20 32.40 14.57
CA GLY A 174 -0.34 33.54 15.31
C GLY A 174 0.72 34.06 16.27
N GLU A 175 1.00 35.35 16.19
CA GLU A 175 1.70 36.05 17.25
C GLU A 175 0.87 35.81 18.52
N ASP A 176 1.41 34.99 19.42
CA ASP A 176 0.92 34.92 20.80
C ASP A 176 1.23 36.28 21.41
N ASP A 177 0.27 37.20 21.30
CA ASP A 177 0.26 38.48 21.99
C ASP A 177 0.35 38.20 23.50
N ASN A 178 1.54 38.42 24.05
CA ASN A 178 1.78 38.55 25.49
C ASN A 178 1.09 39.82 26.00
N GLU A 179 0.11 39.66 26.88
CA GLU A 179 -0.22 40.62 27.95
C GLU A 179 -0.58 39.90 29.24
#